data_AF-A0A836VC65-F1
#
_entry.id   AF-A0A836VC65-F1
#
_cell.length_a   1.000
_cell.length_b   1.000
_cell.length_c   1.000
_cell.angle_alpha   90.00
_cell.angle_beta   90.00
_cell.angle_gamma   90.00
#
_symmetry.space_group_name_H-M   'P 1'
#
loop_
_entity.id
_entity.type
_entity.pdbx_description
1 polymer ?
#
loop_
_entity_poly.entity_id
_entity_poly.type
_entity_poly.pdbx_seq_one_letter_code
_entity_poly.pdbx_strand_id
1 'polypeptide(L)' 'MVDAAADPHPANRLAQETSPYLQQHAHNPVDWY' A
#
# COMPACT_ATOMS: atom_id res chain seq x y z
N MET A 1 24.25 -4.03 -12.06
CA MET A 1 22.83 -4.19 -12.44
C MET A 1 22.03 -3.75 -11.25
N VAL A 2 21.19 -2.74 -11.44
CA VAL A 2 20.42 -2.05 -10.40
C VAL A 2 19.13 -2.83 -10.14
N ASP A 3 19.05 -3.52 -9.00
CA ASP A 3 17.78 -4.05 -8.50
C ASP A 3 17.06 -2.94 -7.75
N ALA A 4 16.13 -2.27 -8.43
CA ALA A 4 15.12 -1.45 -7.78
C ALA A 4 14.24 -2.42 -6.97
N ALA A 5 14.42 -2.44 -5.66
CA ALA A 5 13.51 -3.12 -4.75
C ALA A 5 12.14 -2.43 -4.85
N ALA A 6 11.32 -2.87 -5.80
CA ALA A 6 9.89 -2.62 -5.76
C ALA A 6 9.41 -3.21 -4.42
N ASP A 7 8.82 -2.37 -3.57
CA ASP A 7 8.21 -2.82 -2.33
C ASP A 7 7.39 -4.09 -2.60
N PRO A 8 7.57 -5.17 -1.82
CA PRO A 8 6.92 -6.44 -2.09
C PRO A 8 5.38 -6.32 -2.08
N HIS A 9 4.85 -5.24 -1.50
CA HIS A 9 3.43 -4.89 -1.51
C HIS A 9 3.24 -3.47 -2.05
N PRO A 10 2.84 -3.31 -3.33
CA PRO A 10 2.45 -2.01 -3.84
C PRO A 10 1.29 -1.48 -3.00
N ALA A 11 1.27 -0.16 -2.80
CA ALA A 11 0.18 0.47 -2.08
C ALA A 11 -1.16 0.18 -2.79
N ASN A 12 -2.14 -0.30 -2.05
CA ASN A 12 -3.49 -0.59 -2.54
C ASN A 12 -4.36 0.69 -2.61
N ARG A 13 -5.65 0.53 -2.93
CA ARG A 13 -6.59 1.66 -3.06
C ARG A 13 -6.71 2.53 -1.80
N LEU A 14 -6.42 1.99 -0.62
CA LEU A 14 -6.53 2.71 0.65
C LEU A 14 -5.51 3.84 0.78
N ALA A 15 -4.46 3.83 -0.05
CA ALA A 15 -3.50 4.93 -0.15
C ALA A 15 -4.14 6.27 -0.57
N GLN A 16 -5.32 6.24 -1.19
CA GLN A 16 -6.06 7.43 -1.64
C GLN A 16 -7.21 7.82 -0.72
N GLU A 17 -7.44 7.07 0.38
CA GLU A 17 -8.49 7.37 1.33
C GLU A 17 -8.07 8.51 2.26
N THR A 18 -9.02 9.33 2.71
CA THR A 18 -8.72 10.48 3.60
C THR A 18 -8.55 10.07 5.07
N SER A 19 -9.01 8.86 5.42
CA SER A 19 -8.94 8.37 6.79
C SER A 19 -7.52 7.95 7.15
N PRO A 20 -6.92 8.50 8.23
CA PRO A 20 -5.57 8.12 8.67
C PRO A 20 -5.44 6.62 8.96
N TYR A 21 -6.52 6.00 9.44
CA TYR A 21 -6.56 4.57 9.72
C TYR A 21 -6.51 3.73 8.43
N LEU A 22 -7.22 4.14 7.37
CA LEU A 22 -7.22 3.42 6.09
C LEU A 22 -5.86 3.53 5.39
N GLN A 23 -5.24 4.71 5.42
CA GLN A 23 -3.90 4.93 4.86
C GLN A 23 -2.83 4.07 5.54
N GLN A 24 -2.96 3.81 6.85
CA GLN A 24 -2.04 2.92 7.58
C GLN A 24 -2.08 1.47 7.07
N HIS A 25 -3.16 1.08 6.41
CA HIS A 25 -3.34 -0.24 5.80
C HIS A 25 -3.09 -0.26 4.29
N ALA A 26 -2.58 0.82 3.71
CA ALA A 26 -2.32 0.93 2.28
C ALA A 26 -1.32 -0.12 1.75
N HIS A 27 -0.41 -0.61 2.58
CA HIS A 27 0.62 -1.59 2.19
C HIS A 27 0.28 -3.02 2.62
N ASN A 28 -0.94 -3.27 3.09
CA ASN A 28 -1.36 -4.62 3.40
C ASN A 28 -1.56 -5.40 2.09
N PRO A 29 -1.11 -6.67 2.01
CA PRO A 29 -1.34 -7.53 0.85
C PRO A 29 -2.81 -7.89 0.64
N VAL A 30 -3.63 -7.63 1.65
CA VAL A 30 -5.08 -7.79 1.61
C VAL A 30 -5.71 -6.47 1.18
N ASP A 31 -6.48 -6.52 0.10
CA ASP A 31 -7.32 -5.41 -0.33
C ASP A 31 -8.56 -5.35 0.58
N TRP A 32 -8.61 -4.35 1.47
CA TRP A 32 -9.75 -4.11 2.35
C TRP A 32 -10.81 -3.26 1.62
N TYR A 33 -12.08 -3.53 1.91
CA TYR A 33 -13.23 -2.77 1.41
C TYR A 33 -13.73 -1.75 2.41
#